data_AF-A4FVU6-F1
#
_entry.id   AF-A4FVU6-F1
#
_cell.length_a   1.000
_cell.length_b   1.000
_cell.length_c   1.000
_cell.angle_alpha   90.00
_cell.angle_beta   90.00
_cell.angle_gamma   90.00
#
_symmetry.space_group_name_H-M   'P 1'
#
loop_
_entity.id
_entity.type
_entity.pdbx_description
1 polymer ?
#
loop_
_entity_poly.entity_id
_entity_poly.type
_entity_poly.pdbx_seq_one_letter_code
_entity_poly.pdbx_strand_id
1 'polypeptide(L)'
;MSLKEYLIILVMVLLFAMAPLIILQEKKNNLSEMEELEKYGVYEVKKISSEEGDTLRLFQVRNTMGQRLRNELDKPAKVDLCYILGYSYNNFEDIKTVEVISYYNNSGNLVIYYVYEIETREIEISELSNVSEAGIMADMEYYYRKIIKLGDLKVMDDNIPYWKEADNGYNSSDK
;
A
#
# COMPACT_ATOMS: atom_id res chain seq x y z
N MET A 1 -29.10 29.70 38.79
CA MET A 1 -28.64 29.42 37.42
C MET A 1 -29.86 29.34 36.52
N SER A 2 -29.91 30.15 35.47
CA SER A 2 -31.06 30.17 34.55
C SER A 2 -31.01 28.98 33.60
N LEU A 3 -32.17 28.57 33.07
CA LEU A 3 -32.28 27.47 32.09
C LEU A 3 -31.33 27.68 30.89
N LYS A 4 -31.13 28.94 30.48
CA LYS A 4 -30.23 29.32 29.39
C LYS A 4 -28.76 29.05 29.72
N GLU A 5 -28.33 29.34 30.95
CA GLU A 5 -26.97 29.06 31.40
C GLU A 5 -26.70 27.56 31.46
N TYR A 6 -27.70 26.77 31.88
CA TYR A 6 -27.59 25.31 31.90
C TYR A 6 -27.43 24.72 30.48
N LEU A 7 -28.20 25.25 29.52
CA LEU A 7 -28.13 24.84 28.12
C LEU A 7 -26.77 25.17 27.48
N ILE A 8 -26.22 26.34 27.77
CA ILE A 8 -24.90 26.75 27.28
C ILE A 8 -23.80 25.83 27.83
N ILE A 9 -23.83 25.53 29.13
CA ILE A 9 -22.85 24.63 29.74
C ILE A 9 -22.98 23.21 29.20
N LEU A 10 -24.21 22.71 29.02
CA LEU A 10 -24.44 21.39 28.44
C LEU A 10 -23.83 21.25 27.04
N VAL A 11 -24.02 22.26 26.18
CA VAL A 11 -23.46 22.27 24.82
C VAL A 11 -21.93 22.36 24.84
N MET A 12 -21.35 23.18 25.73
CA MET A 12 -19.88 23.22 25.89
C MET A 12 -19.33 21.87 26.33
N VAL A 13 -19.94 21.23 27.33
CA VAL A 13 -19.50 19.92 27.83
C VAL A 13 -19.59 18.85 26.74
N LEU A 14 -20.66 18.85 25.93
CA LEU A 14 -20.79 17.94 24.77
C LEU A 14 -19.70 18.16 23.73
N LEU A 15 -19.39 19.41 23.37
CA LEU A 15 -18.32 19.72 22.40
C LEU A 15 -16.94 19.30 22.92
N PHE A 16 -16.63 19.57 24.19
CA PHE A 16 -15.36 19.16 24.80
C PHE A 16 -15.25 17.64 24.99
N ALA A 17 -16.37 16.92 25.18
CA ALA A 17 -16.38 15.46 25.28
C ALA A 17 -16.21 14.78 23.91
N MET A 18 -16.62 15.42 22.81
CA MET A 18 -16.50 14.85 21.45
C MET A 18 -15.06 14.85 20.92
N ALA A 19 -14.25 15.87 21.19
CA ALA A 19 -12.89 15.94 20.67
C ALA A 19 -11.98 14.76 21.11
N PRO A 20 -11.93 14.34 22.40
CA PRO A 20 -11.19 13.15 22.81
C PRO A 20 -11.71 11.87 22.15
N LEU A 21 -13.03 11.78 21.94
CA LEU A 21 -13.68 10.63 21.31
C LEU A 21 -13.29 10.50 19.84
N ILE A 22 -13.25 11.61 19.09
CA ILE A 22 -12.79 11.65 17.70
C ILE A 22 -11.33 11.20 17.62
N ILE A 23 -10.46 11.76 18.47
CA ILE A 23 -9.03 11.40 18.52
C ILE A 23 -8.83 9.91 18.86
N LEU A 24 -9.60 9.38 19.82
CA LEU A 24 -9.55 7.96 20.19
C LEU A 24 -10.01 7.04 19.06
N GLN A 25 -11.05 7.45 18.33
CA GLN A 25 -11.59 6.68 17.21
C GLN A 25 -10.63 6.68 16.02
N GLU A 26 -10.06 7.84 15.68
CA GLU A 26 -9.04 7.98 14.63
C GLU A 26 -7.79 7.15 14.94
N LYS A 27 -7.30 7.20 16.19
CA LYS A 27 -6.17 6.37 16.62
C LYS A 27 -6.46 4.87 16.52
N LYS A 28 -7.70 4.45 16.81
CA LYS A 28 -8.12 3.05 16.72
C LYS A 28 -8.23 2.57 15.27
N ASN A 29 -8.79 3.40 14.38
CA ASN A 29 -8.89 3.10 12.95
C ASN A 29 -7.51 2.96 12.32
N ASN A 30 -6.61 3.92 12.57
CA ASN A 30 -5.22 3.87 12.12
C ASN A 30 -4.49 2.60 12.60
N LEU A 31 -4.77 2.14 13.83
CA LEU A 31 -4.18 0.91 14.36
C LEU A 31 -4.68 -0.32 13.59
N SER A 32 -5.99 -0.40 13.35
CA SER A 32 -6.60 -1.50 12.61
C SER A 32 -6.14 -1.56 11.16
N GLU A 33 -5.93 -0.40 10.53
CA GLU A 33 -5.44 -0.30 9.15
C GLU A 33 -4.00 -0.78 9.03
N MET A 34 -3.17 -0.41 10.00
CA MET A 34 -1.78 -0.82 10.06
C MET A 34 -1.63 -2.34 10.34
N GLU A 35 -2.44 -2.90 11.25
CA GLU A 35 -2.45 -4.34 11.55
C GLU A 35 -2.75 -5.20 10.31
N GLU A 36 -3.61 -4.74 9.40
CA GLU A 36 -3.93 -5.48 8.19
C GLU A 36 -2.78 -5.45 7.18
N LEU A 37 -2.16 -4.28 6.98
CA LEU A 37 -1.05 -4.09 6.07
C LEU A 37 0.26 -4.75 6.56
N GLU A 38 0.44 -4.90 7.87
CA GLU A 38 1.57 -5.61 8.48
C GLU A 38 1.68 -7.07 8.03
N LYS A 39 0.54 -7.74 7.75
CA LYS A 39 0.53 -9.11 7.21
C LYS A 39 1.25 -9.22 5.88
N TYR A 40 1.29 -8.12 5.14
CA TYR A 40 1.93 -7.99 3.83
C TYR A 40 3.31 -7.33 3.94
N GLY A 41 3.88 -7.25 5.15
CA GLY A 41 5.21 -6.72 5.41
C GLY A 41 5.30 -5.20 5.36
N VAL A 42 4.17 -4.48 5.31
CA VAL A 42 4.17 -3.02 5.45
C VAL A 42 4.44 -2.68 6.91
N TYR A 43 5.52 -1.96 7.18
CA TYR A 43 5.89 -1.58 8.56
C TYR A 43 5.67 -0.11 8.86
N GLU A 44 5.42 0.70 7.82
CA GLU A 44 5.20 2.14 7.97
C GLU A 44 4.30 2.64 6.85
N VAL A 45 3.35 3.51 7.21
CA VAL A 45 2.47 4.23 6.28
C VAL A 45 2.59 5.72 6.58
N LYS A 46 2.84 6.52 5.55
CA LYS A 46 2.96 7.97 5.66
C LYS A 46 2.02 8.66 4.69
N LYS A 47 1.18 9.55 5.21
CA LYS A 47 0.43 10.51 4.39
C LYS A 47 1.28 11.76 4.18
N ILE A 48 1.62 12.05 2.92
CA ILE A 48 2.45 13.18 2.52
C ILE A 48 1.55 14.17 1.79
N SER A 49 1.27 15.30 2.43
CA SER A 49 0.45 16.35 1.83
C SER A 49 1.26 17.25 0.92
N SER A 50 0.71 17.53 -0.27
CA SER A 50 1.29 18.45 -1.25
C SER A 50 0.19 19.31 -1.87
N GLU A 51 0.57 20.39 -2.57
CA GLU A 51 -0.39 21.23 -3.32
C GLU A 51 -1.11 20.45 -4.42
N GLU A 52 -0.51 19.37 -4.92
CA GLU A 52 -1.05 18.54 -5.99
C GLU A 52 -2.01 17.45 -5.49
N GLY A 53 -2.11 17.26 -4.17
CA GLY A 53 -2.90 16.22 -3.50
C GLY A 53 -2.07 15.41 -2.51
N ASP A 54 -2.76 14.63 -1.67
CA ASP A 54 -2.11 13.78 -0.67
C ASP A 54 -1.62 12.47 -1.29
N THR A 55 -0.39 12.08 -0.98
CA THR A 55 0.19 10.78 -1.34
C THR A 55 0.24 9.88 -0.12
N LEU A 56 -0.28 8.66 -0.24
CA LEU A 56 -0.11 7.60 0.74
C LEU A 56 1.12 6.77 0.37
N ARG A 57 2.21 6.93 1.13
CA ARG A 57 3.46 6.19 0.95
C ARG A 57 3.54 5.05 1.94
N LEU A 58 3.61 3.83 1.43
CA LEU A 58 3.73 2.60 2.20
C LEU A 58 5.13 2.03 2.07
N PHE A 59 5.75 1.70 3.20
CA PHE A 59 7.07 1.08 3.25
C PHE A 59 6.92 -0.39 3.61
N GLN A 60 7.32 -1.25 2.69
CA GLN A 60 7.23 -2.70 2.83
C GLN A 60 8.62 -3.32 2.97
N VAL A 61 8.77 -4.31 3.85
CA VAL A 61 9.97 -5.16 3.93
C VAL A 61 9.58 -6.59 3.59
N ARG A 62 10.32 -7.17 2.65
CA ARG A 62 10.21 -8.57 2.25
C ARG A 62 11.42 -9.37 2.72
N ASN A 63 11.14 -10.48 3.38
CA ASN A 63 12.18 -11.43 3.82
C ASN A 63 12.43 -12.54 2.80
N THR A 64 11.46 -12.80 1.93
CA THR A 64 11.53 -13.82 0.88
C THR A 64 11.30 -13.18 -0.47
N MET A 65 11.96 -13.72 -1.48
CA MET A 65 11.78 -13.34 -2.88
C MET A 65 11.85 -14.62 -3.70
N GLY A 66 10.84 -14.82 -4.52
CA GLY A 66 10.69 -16.00 -5.37
C GLY A 66 11.49 -15.89 -6.66
N GLN A 67 11.41 -16.95 -7.48
CA GLN A 67 11.86 -16.86 -8.87
C GLN A 67 10.95 -15.91 -9.66
N ARG A 68 11.56 -15.10 -10.54
CA ARG A 68 10.87 -14.09 -11.35
C ARG A 68 11.62 -13.83 -12.65
N LEU A 69 10.96 -13.23 -13.63
CA LEU A 69 11.66 -12.70 -14.80
C LEU A 69 12.33 -11.36 -14.46
N ARG A 70 13.35 -11.00 -15.23
CA ARG A 70 13.99 -9.68 -15.15
C ARG A 70 12.96 -8.57 -15.41
N ASN A 71 13.04 -7.47 -14.65
CA ASN A 71 12.07 -6.38 -14.60
C ASN A 71 10.64 -6.76 -14.16
N GLU A 72 10.40 -8.00 -13.71
CA GLU A 72 9.09 -8.40 -13.18
C GLU A 72 9.14 -8.57 -11.66
N LEU A 73 7.97 -8.51 -11.01
CA LEU A 73 7.84 -8.95 -9.63
C LEU A 73 7.71 -10.48 -9.56
N ASP A 74 8.19 -11.09 -8.48
CA ASP A 74 7.83 -12.48 -8.16
C ASP A 74 6.33 -12.62 -7.84
N LYS A 75 5.80 -13.84 -7.96
CA LYS A 75 4.36 -14.09 -7.77
C LYS A 75 3.83 -13.60 -6.41
N PRO A 76 4.48 -13.89 -5.27
CA PRO A 76 4.07 -13.32 -3.98
C PRO A 76 4.02 -11.79 -3.98
N ALA A 77 5.03 -11.11 -4.53
CA ALA A 77 5.07 -9.65 -4.58
C ALA A 77 3.96 -9.06 -5.45
N LYS A 78 3.54 -9.75 -6.53
CA LYS A 78 2.37 -9.35 -7.33
C LYS A 78 1.08 -9.37 -6.50
N VAL A 79 0.88 -10.43 -5.70
CA VAL A 79 -0.28 -10.55 -4.80
C VAL A 79 -0.25 -9.44 -3.76
N ASP A 80 0.87 -9.28 -3.07
CA ASP A 80 1.00 -8.31 -1.99
C ASP A 80 0.80 -6.89 -2.50
N LEU A 81 1.33 -6.55 -3.67
CA LEU A 81 1.10 -5.25 -4.30
C LEU A 81 -0.38 -5.01 -4.59
N CYS A 82 -1.08 -5.98 -5.21
CA CYS A 82 -2.51 -5.84 -5.48
C CYS A 82 -3.31 -5.68 -4.19
N TYR A 83 -2.98 -6.45 -3.15
CA TYR A 83 -3.65 -6.32 -1.86
C TYR A 83 -3.42 -4.95 -1.24
N ILE A 84 -2.16 -4.52 -1.15
CA ILE A 84 -1.78 -3.23 -0.56
C ILE A 84 -2.51 -2.08 -1.25
N LEU A 85 -2.56 -2.07 -2.58
CA LEU A 85 -3.25 -1.02 -3.35
C LEU A 85 -4.76 -1.04 -3.12
N GLY A 86 -5.38 -2.22 -3.18
CA GLY A 86 -6.81 -2.37 -2.94
C GLY A 86 -7.18 -1.95 -1.51
N TYR A 87 -6.42 -2.39 -0.52
CA TYR A 87 -6.64 -2.00 0.87
C TYR A 87 -6.45 -0.50 1.07
N SER A 88 -5.37 0.06 0.52
CA SER A 88 -5.07 1.49 0.62
C SER A 88 -6.19 2.34 0.05
N TYR A 89 -6.67 2.01 -1.15
CA TYR A 89 -7.74 2.74 -1.81
C TYR A 89 -9.08 2.67 -1.05
N ASN A 90 -9.42 1.49 -0.49
CA ASN A 90 -10.72 1.30 0.14
C ASN A 90 -10.79 1.80 1.60
N ASN A 91 -9.65 2.04 2.26
CA ASN A 91 -9.62 2.38 3.69
C ASN A 91 -9.00 3.74 4.00
N PHE A 92 -8.22 4.34 3.09
CA PHE A 92 -7.66 5.67 3.30
C PHE A 92 -8.44 6.69 2.47
N GLU A 93 -8.98 7.70 3.15
CA GLU A 93 -9.73 8.78 2.51
C GLU A 93 -8.81 9.92 2.05
N ASP A 94 -9.28 10.67 1.05
CA ASP A 94 -8.65 11.87 0.50
C ASP A 94 -7.19 11.67 0.05
N ILE A 95 -6.89 10.51 -0.54
CA ILE A 95 -5.60 10.22 -1.15
C ILE A 95 -5.69 10.30 -2.68
N LYS A 96 -4.76 11.01 -3.28
CA LYS A 96 -4.64 11.13 -4.74
C LYS A 96 -3.75 10.04 -5.33
N THR A 97 -2.68 9.69 -4.62
CA THR A 97 -1.67 8.75 -5.10
C THR A 97 -1.33 7.74 -4.02
N VAL A 98 -1.15 6.49 -4.42
CA VAL A 98 -0.61 5.42 -3.57
C VAL A 98 0.77 5.04 -4.08
N GLU A 99 1.76 5.11 -3.20
CA GLU A 99 3.14 4.74 -3.51
C GLU A 99 3.59 3.61 -2.58
N VAL A 100 4.10 2.53 -3.14
CA VAL A 100 4.64 1.38 -2.41
C VAL A 100 6.14 1.29 -2.65
N ILE A 101 6.92 1.48 -1.59
CA ILE A 101 8.37 1.29 -1.59
C ILE A 101 8.66 -0.03 -0.90
N SER A 102 9.07 -1.02 -1.68
CA SER A 102 9.39 -2.36 -1.18
C SER A 102 10.88 -2.55 -1.06
N TYR A 103 11.32 -2.99 0.12
CA TYR A 103 12.69 -3.39 0.40
C TYR A 103 12.78 -4.91 0.50
N TYR A 104 13.95 -5.43 0.17
CA TYR A 104 14.33 -6.81 0.42
C TYR A 104 15.54 -6.85 1.36
N ASN A 105 15.55 -7.82 2.29
CA ASN A 105 16.71 -8.07 3.14
C ASN A 105 17.78 -8.85 2.37
N ASN A 106 18.79 -8.15 1.88
CA ASN A 106 19.98 -8.72 1.26
C ASN A 106 21.11 -8.84 2.29
N SER A 107 21.17 -9.99 2.97
CA SER A 107 22.25 -10.32 3.93
C SER A 107 22.44 -9.28 5.04
N GLY A 108 21.33 -8.78 5.61
CA GLY A 108 21.31 -7.81 6.69
C GLY A 108 21.19 -6.35 6.23
N ASN A 109 21.27 -6.09 4.93
CA ASN A 109 21.04 -4.76 4.36
C ASN A 109 19.68 -4.71 3.67
N LEU A 110 18.88 -3.70 3.99
CA LEU A 110 17.65 -3.41 3.25
C LEU A 110 18.03 -2.73 1.93
N VAL A 111 17.72 -3.38 0.82
CA VAL A 111 17.89 -2.83 -0.52
C VAL A 111 16.52 -2.67 -1.17
N ILE A 112 16.33 -1.61 -1.96
CA ILE A 112 15.07 -1.40 -2.66
C ILE A 112 14.89 -2.55 -3.65
N TYR A 113 13.76 -3.22 -3.56
CA TYR A 113 13.32 -4.24 -4.50
C TYR A 113 12.50 -3.62 -5.62
N TYR A 114 11.44 -2.89 -5.27
CA TYR A 114 10.66 -2.13 -6.25
C TYR A 114 10.10 -0.85 -5.64
N VAL A 115 9.80 0.09 -6.52
CA VAL A 115 8.95 1.24 -6.24
C VAL A 115 7.78 1.15 -7.19
N TYR A 116 6.57 1.34 -6.67
CA TYR A 116 5.35 1.37 -7.46
C TYR A 116 4.54 2.60 -7.08
N GLU A 117 4.04 3.32 -8.08
CA GLU A 117 3.20 4.50 -7.90
C GLU A 117 1.97 4.40 -8.79
N ILE A 118 0.80 4.73 -8.23
CA ILE A 118 -0.45 4.79 -9.00
C ILE A 118 -1.38 5.85 -8.41
N GLU A 119 -2.05 6.61 -9.28
CA GLU A 119 -3.12 7.52 -8.89
C GLU A 119 -4.40 6.75 -8.52
N THR A 120 -5.20 7.26 -7.60
CA THR A 120 -6.37 6.54 -7.07
C THR A 120 -7.48 6.33 -8.10
N ARG A 121 -7.60 7.24 -9.07
CA ARG A 121 -8.52 7.08 -10.21
C ARG A 121 -8.15 5.88 -11.07
N GLU A 122 -6.87 5.60 -11.23
CA GLU A 122 -6.31 4.50 -12.00
C GLU A 122 -6.53 3.18 -11.27
N ILE A 123 -6.50 3.19 -9.93
CA ILE A 123 -6.92 2.04 -9.12
C ILE A 123 -8.41 1.73 -9.36
N GLU A 124 -9.28 2.75 -9.39
CA GLU A 124 -10.70 2.56 -9.71
C GLU A 124 -10.89 1.93 -11.11
N ILE A 125 -10.19 2.44 -12.12
CA ILE A 125 -10.19 1.90 -13.50
C ILE A 125 -9.68 0.45 -13.54
N SER A 126 -8.77 0.10 -12.64
CA SER A 126 -8.26 -1.27 -12.53
C SER A 126 -9.30 -2.26 -11.97
N GLU A 127 -10.43 -1.78 -11.46
CA GLU A 127 -11.49 -2.54 -10.77
C GLU A 127 -11.01 -3.24 -9.50
N LEU A 128 -9.89 -2.77 -8.93
CA LEU A 128 -9.35 -3.31 -7.67
C LEU A 128 -10.12 -2.77 -6.45
N SER A 129 -10.92 -1.73 -6.64
CA SER A 129 -11.86 -1.21 -5.64
C SER A 129 -12.87 -2.28 -5.24
N ASN A 130 -13.12 -2.45 -3.93
CA ASN A 130 -14.09 -3.39 -3.37
C ASN A 130 -13.85 -4.91 -3.62
N VAL A 131 -12.66 -5.31 -4.09
CA VAL A 131 -12.33 -6.72 -4.26
C VAL A 131 -11.91 -7.31 -2.90
N SER A 132 -12.43 -8.49 -2.55
CA SER A 132 -12.00 -9.20 -1.34
C SER A 132 -10.59 -9.76 -1.49
N GLU A 133 -9.92 -10.01 -0.37
CA GLU A 133 -8.61 -10.68 -0.35
C GLU A 133 -8.60 -11.97 -1.18
N ALA A 134 -9.62 -12.82 -0.98
CA ALA A 134 -9.76 -14.07 -1.71
C ALA A 134 -9.95 -13.84 -3.22
N GLY A 135 -10.66 -12.78 -3.62
CA GLY A 135 -10.78 -12.37 -5.02
C GLY A 135 -9.46 -11.92 -5.62
N ILE A 136 -8.68 -11.12 -4.88
CA ILE A 136 -7.33 -10.72 -5.30
C ILE A 136 -6.43 -11.94 -5.45
N MET A 137 -6.48 -12.90 -4.51
CA MET A 137 -5.68 -14.13 -4.59
C MET A 137 -6.08 -15.01 -5.78
N ALA A 138 -7.39 -15.11 -6.07
CA ALA A 138 -7.91 -15.92 -7.18
C ALA A 138 -7.55 -15.33 -8.54
N ASP A 139 -7.68 -14.01 -8.70
CA ASP A 139 -7.58 -13.31 -9.98
C ASP A 139 -6.36 -12.36 -10.05
N MET A 140 -5.31 -12.64 -9.28
CA MET A 140 -4.14 -11.76 -9.15
C MET A 140 -3.56 -11.36 -10.51
N GLU A 141 -3.41 -12.30 -11.45
CA GLU A 141 -2.81 -12.02 -12.75
C GLU A 141 -3.64 -11.01 -13.57
N TYR A 142 -4.96 -11.00 -13.39
CA TYR A 142 -5.84 -10.03 -14.03
C TYR A 142 -5.63 -8.63 -13.45
N TYR A 143 -5.71 -8.49 -12.12
CA TYR A 143 -5.54 -7.21 -11.46
C TYR A 143 -4.12 -6.66 -11.64
N TYR A 144 -3.10 -7.50 -11.43
CA TYR A 144 -1.70 -7.14 -11.61
C TYR A 144 -1.44 -6.55 -13.00
N ARG A 145 -1.92 -7.22 -14.06
CA ARG A 145 -1.77 -6.73 -15.44
C ARG A 145 -2.45 -5.40 -15.71
N LYS A 146 -3.54 -5.08 -15.01
CA LYS A 146 -4.20 -3.78 -15.12
C LYS A 146 -3.40 -2.71 -14.41
N ILE A 147 -3.05 -2.93 -13.14
CA ILE A 147 -2.35 -1.91 -12.34
C ILE A 147 -0.97 -1.58 -12.92
N ILE A 148 -0.21 -2.55 -13.43
CA ILE A 148 1.10 -2.25 -14.05
C ILE A 148 1.01 -1.50 -15.39
N LYS A 149 -0.16 -1.45 -16.01
CA LYS A 149 -0.39 -0.64 -17.23
C LYS A 149 -0.79 0.78 -16.91
N LEU A 150 -1.34 1.00 -15.72
CA LEU A 150 -1.93 2.27 -15.31
C LEU A 150 -1.03 3.05 -14.35
N GLY A 151 -0.23 2.36 -13.54
CA GLY A 151 0.77 2.95 -12.66
C GLY A 151 2.20 2.67 -13.12
N ASP A 152 3.14 3.26 -12.41
CA ASP A 152 4.56 3.22 -12.71
C ASP A 152 5.28 2.22 -11.80
N LEU A 153 5.68 1.08 -12.38
CA LEU A 153 6.48 0.07 -11.69
C LEU A 153 7.97 0.19 -12.05
N LYS A 154 8.82 0.37 -11.04
CA LYS A 154 10.28 0.30 -11.18
C LYS A 154 10.85 -0.82 -10.32
N VAL A 155 11.26 -1.91 -10.97
CA VAL A 155 11.97 -3.03 -10.32
C VAL A 155 13.48 -2.77 -10.35
N MET A 156 14.14 -2.92 -9.21
CA MET A 156 15.58 -2.68 -9.07
C MET A 156 16.36 -4.00 -9.24
N ASP A 157 16.41 -4.52 -10.47
CA ASP A 157 17.04 -5.82 -10.78
C ASP A 157 18.48 -5.92 -10.26
N ASP A 158 19.27 -4.84 -10.34
CA ASP A 158 20.67 -4.84 -9.89
C ASP A 158 20.83 -5.13 -8.38
N ASN A 159 19.77 -4.94 -7.59
CA ASN A 159 19.75 -5.25 -6.16
C ASN A 159 19.35 -6.70 -5.86
N ILE A 160 19.02 -7.49 -6.90
CA ILE A 160 18.43 -8.81 -6.78
C ILE A 160 19.46 -9.87 -7.18
N PRO A 161 19.69 -10.89 -6.33
CA PRO A 161 20.63 -11.96 -6.68
C PRO A 161 20.20 -12.71 -7.95
N TYR A 162 21.14 -12.95 -8.87
CA TYR A 162 20.90 -13.61 -10.16
C TYR A 162 20.18 -14.97 -10.05
N TRP A 163 20.39 -15.73 -8.98
CA TRP A 163 19.75 -17.04 -8.77
C TRP A 163 18.25 -16.96 -8.44
N LYS A 164 17.73 -15.74 -8.23
CA LYS A 164 16.29 -15.46 -8.12
C LYS A 164 15.67 -15.02 -9.44
N GLU A 165 16.50 -14.78 -10.46
CA GLU A 165 16.02 -14.55 -11.81
C GLU A 165 15.81 -15.90 -12.49
N ALA A 166 14.66 -16.06 -13.12
CA ALA A 166 14.38 -17.19 -13.97
C ALA A 166 15.04 -16.94 -15.33
N ASP A 167 15.78 -17.94 -15.82
CA ASP A 167 16.32 -17.91 -17.16
C ASP A 167 15.18 -18.00 -18.17
N ASN A 168 15.03 -16.96 -19.00
CA ASN A 168 14.04 -16.89 -20.07
C ASN A 168 14.31 -17.86 -21.25
N GLY A 169 15.18 -18.86 -21.08
CA GLY A 169 15.57 -19.79 -22.15
C GLY A 169 16.22 -19.13 -23.37
N TYR A 170 16.50 -17.83 -23.34
CA TYR A 170 17.29 -17.16 -24.38
C TYR A 170 18.77 -17.47 -24.13
N ASN A 171 19.21 -18.58 -24.71
CA ASN A 171 20.63 -18.92 -24.87
C ASN A 171 21.40 -17.69 -25.36
N SER A 172 22.21 -17.09 -24.49
CA SER A 172 23.24 -16.13 -24.89
C SER A 172 24.46 -16.90 -25.40
N SER A 173 24.30 -17.66 -26.48
CA SER A 173 25.42 -18.24 -27.21
C SER A 173 26.08 -17.24 -28.18
N ASP A 174 25.68 -15.96 -28.15
CA ASP A 174 26.36 -14.88 -28.86
C ASP A 174 26.98 -13.89 -27.86
N LYS A 175 28.18 -14.25 -27.37
CA LYS A 175 29.19 -13.32 -26.87
C LYS A 175 30.55 -13.73 -27.40
#